data_AF-A0AAP9J9B1-F1
#
_entry.id   AF-A0AAP9J9B1-F1
#
_cell.length_a   1.000
_cell.length_b   1.000
_cell.length_c   1.000
_cell.angle_alpha   90.00
_cell.angle_beta   90.00
_cell.angle_gamma   90.00
#
_symmetry.space_group_name_H-M   'P 1'
#
loop_
_entity.id
_entity.type
_entity.pdbx_description
1 polymer ?
#
loop_
_entity_poly.entity_id
_entity_poly.type
_entity_poly.pdbx_seq_one_letter_code
_entity_poly.pdbx_strand_id
1 'polypeptide(L)'
;MKKHRKLLDEEIVIDGPVKRIDGKVGIVDLMLSRSVPQNHADELEHLVVELKRPSVKIGADEITQIKKYAFTVADDERFQSLKTRWSFWVVSNDLDAFAKAETKQKNKPKGMVYQSDEGHIEIWVKPWSEIIADCKARMSFVQKHLNANVDTERSFKYLQTTYARYLGDLSVISEDESEMGDSEAGEAAE
;
A
#
# COMPACT_ATOMS: atom_id res chain seq x y z
N MET A 1 -19.68 -7.79 -3.99
CA MET A 1 -20.56 -6.69 -3.54
C MET A 1 -21.41 -7.05 -2.31
N LYS A 2 -22.40 -7.96 -2.36
CA LYS A 2 -23.35 -8.18 -1.23
C LYS A 2 -22.76 -8.54 0.14
N LYS A 3 -21.61 -9.22 0.22
CA LYS A 3 -21.02 -9.65 1.51
C LYS A 3 -20.30 -8.52 2.28
N HIS A 4 -19.82 -7.49 1.60
CA HIS A 4 -19.11 -6.36 2.24
C HIS A 4 -20.05 -5.30 2.83
N ARG A 5 -21.35 -5.33 2.49
CA ARG A 5 -22.36 -4.38 2.96
C ARG A 5 -22.67 -4.49 4.45
N LYS A 6 -22.45 -5.66 5.06
CA LYS A 6 -22.74 -5.91 6.48
C LYS A 6 -21.79 -5.23 7.47
N LEU A 7 -20.66 -4.71 6.99
CA LEU A 7 -19.63 -4.07 7.82
C LEU A 7 -19.62 -2.54 7.65
N LEU A 8 -20.53 -2.01 6.83
CA LEU A 8 -20.70 -0.59 6.58
C LEU A 8 -22.07 -0.21 7.16
N ASP A 9 -22.15 0.97 7.76
CA ASP A 9 -23.38 1.47 8.35
C ASP A 9 -24.53 1.40 7.34
N GLU A 10 -25.71 0.92 7.76
CA GLU A 10 -26.78 0.48 6.84
C GLU A 10 -27.34 1.62 5.98
N GLU A 11 -27.07 2.88 6.35
CA GLU A 11 -27.46 4.11 5.64
C GLU A 11 -26.58 4.45 4.43
N ILE A 12 -25.41 3.83 4.26
CA ILE A 12 -24.56 4.13 3.09
C ILE A 12 -25.11 3.38 1.87
N VAL A 13 -25.92 4.07 1.07
CA VAL A 13 -26.43 3.57 -0.22
C VAL A 13 -25.31 3.57 -1.26
N ILE A 14 -24.46 2.54 -1.22
CA ILE A 14 -23.35 2.32 -2.18
C ILE A 14 -23.85 1.70 -3.50
N ASP A 15 -25.01 1.03 -3.48
CA ASP A 15 -25.56 0.28 -4.63
C ASP A 15 -26.32 1.17 -5.64
N GLY A 16 -26.40 2.48 -5.42
CA GLY A 16 -26.98 3.40 -6.40
C GLY A 16 -26.00 3.63 -7.55
N PRO A 17 -26.36 3.36 -8.82
CA PRO A 17 -25.48 3.69 -9.93
C PRO A 17 -25.22 5.19 -9.94
N VAL A 18 -23.97 5.60 -9.70
CA VAL A 18 -23.55 7.00 -9.89
C VAL A 18 -23.64 7.28 -11.37
N LYS A 19 -24.57 8.18 -11.74
CA LYS A 19 -24.74 8.60 -13.12
C LYS A 19 -23.50 9.42 -13.50
N ARG A 20 -22.79 8.98 -14.53
CA ARG A 20 -21.74 9.79 -15.13
C ARG A 20 -22.37 11.04 -15.76
N ILE A 21 -21.55 12.06 -15.97
CA ILE A 21 -21.93 13.33 -16.62
C ILE A 21 -22.55 13.10 -18.02
N ASP A 22 -22.27 11.96 -18.66
CA ASP A 22 -22.83 11.54 -19.96
C ASP A 22 -24.18 10.78 -19.86
N GLY A 23 -24.76 10.66 -18.66
CA GLY A 23 -26.03 9.98 -18.42
C GLY A 23 -25.96 8.45 -18.41
N LYS A 24 -24.78 7.85 -18.63
CA LYS A 24 -24.59 6.39 -18.55
C LYS A 24 -24.25 5.96 -17.12
N VAL A 25 -24.70 4.76 -16.75
CA VAL A 25 -24.34 4.14 -15.48
C VAL A 25 -22.85 3.80 -15.50
N GLY A 26 -22.06 4.49 -14.68
CA GLY A 26 -20.65 4.18 -14.50
C GLY A 26 -20.49 3.07 -13.48
N ILE A 27 -20.05 1.89 -13.91
CA ILE A 27 -19.63 0.83 -12.99
C ILE A 27 -18.13 1.03 -12.76
N VAL A 28 -17.73 1.15 -11.49
CA VAL A 28 -16.32 1.16 -11.07
C VAL A 28 -15.80 -0.28 -11.00
N ASP A 29 -14.54 -0.50 -11.37
CA ASP A 29 -13.97 -1.86 -11.35
C ASP A 29 -13.86 -2.40 -9.92
N LEU A 30 -13.30 -1.59 -9.01
CA LEU A 30 -13.18 -1.94 -7.60
C LEU A 30 -13.55 -0.75 -6.73
N MET A 31 -14.29 -1.02 -5.66
CA MET A 31 -14.52 -0.10 -4.56
C MET A 31 -14.23 -0.84 -3.26
N LEU A 32 -13.32 -0.27 -2.47
CA LEU A 32 -12.86 -0.80 -1.20
C LEU A 32 -13.19 0.24 -0.13
N SER A 33 -13.79 -0.21 0.96
CA SER A 33 -14.16 0.65 2.08
C SER A 33 -13.54 0.09 3.35
N ARG A 34 -12.99 0.97 4.18
CA ARG A 34 -12.48 0.60 5.50
C ARG A 34 -12.87 1.68 6.49
N SER A 35 -13.53 1.26 7.57
CA SER A 35 -13.61 2.08 8.78
C SER A 35 -12.31 1.86 9.55
N VAL A 36 -11.58 2.95 9.79
CA VAL A 36 -10.33 2.91 10.54
C VAL A 36 -10.60 3.48 11.92
N PRO A 37 -10.61 2.66 12.98
CA PRO A 37 -10.58 3.19 14.33
C PRO A 37 -9.16 3.71 14.63
N GLN A 38 -8.85 4.93 14.23
CA GLN A 38 -7.67 5.68 14.69
C GLN A 38 -8.12 7.03 15.22
N ASN A 39 -7.88 7.33 16.51
CA ASN A 39 -8.14 8.58 17.28
C ASN A 39 -9.52 9.27 17.14
N HIS A 40 -10.27 9.04 16.06
CA HIS A 40 -11.61 9.49 15.73
C HIS A 40 -12.35 8.26 15.20
N ALA A 41 -13.25 7.70 16.01
CA ALA A 41 -13.93 6.42 15.73
C ALA A 41 -14.85 6.46 14.49
N ASP A 42 -15.08 7.65 13.93
CA ASP A 42 -16.14 7.93 12.96
C ASP A 42 -15.61 8.24 11.55
N GLU A 43 -14.30 8.08 11.28
CA GLU A 43 -13.73 8.36 9.95
C GLU A 43 -13.83 7.15 9.01
N LEU A 44 -14.48 7.35 7.86
CA LEU A 44 -14.62 6.35 6.81
C LEU A 44 -13.61 6.62 5.69
N GLU A 45 -12.87 5.59 5.27
CA GLU A 45 -11.98 5.67 4.10
C GLU A 45 -12.56 4.84 2.95
N HIS A 46 -12.73 5.48 1.80
CA HIS A 46 -13.13 4.83 0.55
C HIS A 46 -12.02 4.93 -0.49
N LEU A 47 -11.69 3.79 -1.08
CA LEU A 47 -10.77 3.67 -2.20
C LEU A 47 -11.53 3.16 -3.41
N VAL A 48 -11.63 3.99 -4.44
CA VAL A 48 -12.17 3.60 -5.74
C VAL A 48 -11.00 3.35 -6.69
N VAL A 49 -11.00 2.22 -7.38
CA VAL A 49 -9.96 1.88 -8.35
C VAL A 49 -10.58 1.62 -9.72
N GLU A 50 -10.12 2.37 -10.71
CA GLU A 50 -10.39 2.16 -12.13
C GLU A 50 -9.17 1.50 -12.77
N LEU A 51 -9.37 0.36 -13.41
CA LEU A 51 -8.34 -0.41 -14.09
C LEU A 51 -8.43 -0.20 -15.60
N LYS A 52 -7.34 0.25 -16.21
CA LYS A 52 -7.21 0.27 -17.66
C LYS A 52 -6.54 -1.00 -18.15
N ARG A 53 -6.89 -1.38 -19.38
CA ARG A 53 -6.29 -2.52 -20.06
C ARG A 53 -4.76 -2.31 -20.14
N PRO A 54 -3.94 -3.38 -20.04
CA PRO A 54 -2.49 -3.31 -20.13
C PRO A 54 -1.92 -2.51 -21.31
N SER A 55 -2.62 -2.51 -22.45
CA SER A 55 -2.20 -1.82 -23.68
C SER A 55 -2.52 -0.32 -23.70
N VAL A 56 -3.35 0.17 -22.76
CA VAL A 56 -3.82 1.56 -22.72
C VAL A 56 -2.97 2.33 -21.72
N LYS A 57 -2.19 3.30 -22.21
CA LYS A 57 -1.48 4.21 -21.31
C LYS A 57 -2.47 5.20 -20.71
N ILE A 58 -2.25 5.58 -19.46
CA ILE A 58 -3.04 6.65 -18.84
C ILE A 58 -2.52 7.99 -19.37
N GLY A 59 -3.42 8.79 -19.92
CA GLY A 59 -3.15 10.13 -20.41
C GLY A 59 -4.17 11.17 -19.92
N ALA A 60 -4.29 12.27 -20.66
CA ALA A 60 -5.16 13.39 -20.27
C ALA A 60 -6.64 13.01 -20.18
N ASP A 61 -7.12 12.14 -21.05
CA ASP A 61 -8.53 11.74 -21.11
C ASP A 61 -8.91 10.89 -19.90
N GLU A 62 -8.09 9.90 -19.54
CA GLU A 62 -8.31 9.06 -18.36
C GLU A 62 -8.21 9.87 -17.06
N ILE A 63 -7.25 10.79 -16.98
CA ILE A 63 -7.09 11.68 -15.82
C ILE A 63 -8.32 12.60 -15.69
N THR A 64 -8.75 13.21 -16.79
CA THR A 64 -9.96 14.04 -16.81
C THR A 64 -11.19 13.24 -16.42
N GLN A 65 -11.30 12.00 -16.90
CA GLN A 65 -12.42 11.10 -16.58
C GLN A 65 -12.49 10.83 -15.08
N ILE A 66 -11.38 10.45 -14.44
CA ILE A 66 -11.39 10.14 -13.00
C ILE A 66 -11.60 11.40 -12.15
N LYS A 67 -11.06 12.56 -12.57
CA LYS A 67 -11.32 13.86 -11.93
C LYS A 67 -12.82 14.21 -11.94
N LYS A 68 -13.45 14.13 -13.11
CA LYS A 68 -14.90 14.36 -13.26
C LYS A 68 -15.72 13.46 -12.36
N TYR A 69 -15.37 12.18 -12.30
CA TYR A 69 -16.06 11.22 -11.45
C TYR A 69 -15.88 11.54 -9.96
N ALA A 70 -14.65 11.80 -9.52
CA ALA A 70 -14.34 12.14 -8.15
C ALA A 70 -15.11 13.38 -7.67
N PHE A 71 -15.17 14.43 -8.49
CA PHE A 71 -15.92 15.65 -8.16
C PHE A 71 -17.43 15.41 -8.14
N THR A 72 -17.95 14.58 -9.05
CA THR A 72 -19.38 14.22 -9.03
C THR A 72 -19.75 13.44 -7.76
N VAL A 73 -18.88 12.54 -7.29
CA VAL A 73 -19.10 11.78 -6.05
C VAL A 73 -18.98 12.69 -4.83
N ALA A 74 -18.05 13.65 -4.84
CA ALA A 74 -17.87 14.62 -3.78
C ALA A 74 -19.08 15.56 -3.61
N ASP A 75 -19.69 15.98 -4.73
CA ASP A 75 -20.83 16.89 -4.72
C ASP A 75 -22.15 16.22 -4.32
N ASP A 76 -22.23 14.88 -4.32
CA ASP A 76 -23.44 14.15 -3.95
C ASP A 76 -23.72 14.27 -2.43
N GLU A 77 -24.90 14.82 -2.08
CA GLU A 77 -25.38 15.07 -0.71
C GLU A 77 -25.24 13.85 0.22
N ARG A 78 -25.28 12.63 -0.33
CA ARG A 78 -25.14 11.38 0.44
C ARG A 78 -23.78 11.24 1.11
N PHE A 79 -22.78 11.99 0.67
CA PHE A 79 -21.40 11.90 1.15
C PHE A 79 -20.91 13.18 1.83
N GLN A 80 -21.72 14.24 1.86
CA GLN A 80 -21.35 15.52 2.49
C GLN A 80 -21.44 15.51 4.03
N SER A 81 -22.23 14.61 4.61
CA SER A 81 -22.50 14.59 6.07
C SER A 81 -21.56 13.70 6.89
N LEU A 82 -20.79 12.82 6.25
CA LEU A 82 -19.93 11.85 6.90
C LEU A 82 -18.46 12.31 6.81
N LYS A 83 -17.70 12.22 7.91
CA LYS A 83 -16.23 12.40 7.92
C LYS A 83 -15.59 11.30 7.08
N THR A 84 -15.49 11.55 5.78
CA THR A 84 -15.14 10.53 4.80
C THR A 84 -13.98 11.00 3.94
N ARG A 85 -12.94 10.17 3.85
CA ARG A 85 -11.83 10.39 2.93
C ARG A 85 -11.98 9.49 1.71
N TRP A 86 -11.95 10.09 0.53
CA TRP A 86 -12.06 9.42 -0.75
C TRP A 86 -10.73 9.45 -1.49
N SER A 87 -10.25 8.27 -1.87
CA SER A 87 -9.10 8.12 -2.74
C SER A 87 -9.54 7.47 -4.04
N PHE A 88 -9.32 8.14 -5.17
CA PHE A 88 -9.62 7.63 -6.51
C PHE A 88 -8.34 7.27 -7.21
N TRP A 89 -8.19 6.02 -7.63
CA TRP A 89 -7.00 5.50 -8.27
C TRP A 89 -7.34 5.11 -9.70
N VAL A 90 -6.52 5.55 -10.65
CA VAL A 90 -6.50 4.98 -12.00
C VAL A 90 -5.18 4.23 -12.21
N VAL A 91 -5.29 2.98 -12.63
CA VAL A 91 -4.15 2.06 -12.71
C VAL A 91 -4.04 1.44 -14.10
N SER A 92 -2.82 1.44 -14.64
CA SER A 92 -2.47 0.78 -15.90
C SER A 92 -1.01 0.29 -15.88
N ASN A 93 -0.48 -0.19 -16.99
CA ASN A 93 0.92 -0.60 -17.10
C ASN A 93 1.89 0.57 -17.28
N ASP A 94 1.49 1.62 -17.98
CA ASP A 94 2.35 2.77 -18.28
C ASP A 94 1.54 4.08 -18.35
N LEU A 95 2.27 5.18 -18.22
CA LEU A 95 1.76 6.55 -18.27
C LEU A 95 2.31 7.23 -19.54
N ASP A 96 1.52 8.06 -20.19
CA ASP A 96 2.02 8.92 -21.26
C ASP A 96 2.87 10.09 -20.71
N ALA A 97 3.37 10.96 -21.60
CA ALA A 97 4.20 12.09 -21.20
C ALA A 97 3.42 13.11 -20.34
N PHE A 98 2.13 13.32 -20.66
CA PHE A 98 1.26 14.24 -19.93
C PHE A 98 1.02 13.75 -18.49
N ALA A 99 0.60 12.50 -18.33
CA ALA A 99 0.39 11.87 -17.02
C ALA A 99 1.68 11.80 -16.20
N LYS A 100 2.85 11.58 -16.84
CA LYS A 100 4.16 11.62 -16.16
C LYS A 100 4.49 13.01 -15.60
N ALA A 101 4.08 14.08 -16.27
CA ALA A 101 4.25 15.44 -15.77
C ALA A 101 3.27 15.74 -14.63
N GLU A 102 1.99 15.39 -14.81
CA GLU A 102 0.92 15.61 -13.82
C GLU A 102 1.18 14.84 -12.51
N THR A 103 1.78 13.66 -12.57
CA THR A 103 2.09 12.82 -11.40
C THR A 103 3.34 13.24 -10.63
N LYS A 104 4.09 14.21 -11.16
CA LYS A 104 5.36 14.71 -10.57
C LYS A 104 5.23 16.19 -10.22
N GLN A 105 4.28 16.51 -9.34
CA GLN A 105 4.08 17.87 -8.84
C GLN A 105 4.99 18.17 -7.63
N LYS A 106 5.51 19.39 -7.56
CA LYS A 106 6.26 19.87 -6.39
C LYS A 106 5.32 19.87 -5.17
N ASN A 107 5.83 19.43 -4.02
CA ASN A 107 5.09 19.32 -2.74
C ASN A 107 3.97 18.28 -2.70
N LYS A 108 3.89 17.36 -3.67
CA LYS A 108 2.94 16.24 -3.64
C LYS A 108 3.67 14.91 -3.77
N PRO A 109 3.16 13.84 -3.15
CA PRO A 109 3.67 12.50 -3.38
C PRO A 109 3.58 12.12 -4.87
N LYS A 110 4.55 11.33 -5.32
CA LYS A 110 4.57 10.82 -6.69
C LYS A 110 3.29 10.01 -6.97
N GLY A 111 2.68 10.27 -8.13
CA GLY A 111 1.43 9.63 -8.55
C GLY A 111 0.18 10.40 -8.15
N MET A 112 0.27 11.38 -7.24
CA MET A 112 -0.89 12.19 -6.85
C MET A 112 -1.11 13.33 -7.86
N VAL A 113 -2.28 13.37 -8.48
CA VAL A 113 -2.63 14.40 -9.48
C VAL A 113 -3.59 15.45 -8.93
N TYR A 114 -4.32 15.13 -7.86
CA TYR A 114 -5.22 16.05 -7.19
C TYR A 114 -5.35 15.70 -5.71
N GLN A 115 -5.51 16.74 -4.89
CA GLN A 115 -5.88 16.66 -3.49
C GLN A 115 -6.72 17.91 -3.20
N SER A 116 -7.86 17.76 -2.54
CA SER A 116 -8.67 18.90 -2.08
C SER A 116 -7.97 19.63 -0.92
N ASP A 117 -8.30 20.90 -0.72
CA ASP A 117 -7.67 21.72 0.33
C ASP A 117 -7.87 21.13 1.74
N GLU A 118 -9.02 20.52 1.99
CA GLU A 118 -9.36 19.84 3.26
C GLU A 118 -8.84 18.39 3.31
N GLY A 119 -8.24 17.87 2.24
CA GLY A 119 -7.67 16.52 2.18
C GLY A 119 -8.69 15.37 2.10
N HIS A 120 -9.98 15.68 2.05
CA HIS A 120 -11.05 14.67 1.94
C HIS A 120 -11.09 13.93 0.61
N ILE A 121 -10.53 14.50 -0.47
CA ILE A 121 -10.55 13.88 -1.79
C ILE A 121 -9.15 13.89 -2.37
N GLU A 122 -8.69 12.71 -2.78
CA GLU A 122 -7.41 12.50 -3.43
C GLU A 122 -7.58 11.72 -4.71
N ILE A 123 -6.77 12.06 -5.71
CA ILE A 123 -6.75 11.35 -6.99
C ILE A 123 -5.33 10.96 -7.32
N TRP A 124 -5.17 9.67 -7.62
CA TRP A 124 -3.91 9.01 -7.85
C TRP A 124 -3.89 8.33 -9.21
N VAL A 125 -2.75 8.43 -9.87
CA VAL A 125 -2.45 7.78 -11.15
C VAL A 125 -1.18 6.97 -10.92
N LYS A 126 -1.30 5.64 -10.99
CA LYS A 126 -0.18 4.75 -10.69
C LYS A 126 -0.05 3.62 -11.71
N PRO A 127 1.18 3.32 -12.17
CA PRO A 127 1.40 2.08 -12.91
C PRO A 127 1.44 0.87 -11.97
N TRP A 128 1.06 -0.31 -12.46
CA TRP A 128 1.14 -1.57 -11.71
C TRP A 128 2.53 -1.84 -11.14
N SER A 129 3.58 -1.52 -11.90
CA SER A 129 4.97 -1.68 -11.48
C SER A 129 5.28 -0.90 -10.20
N GLU A 130 4.77 0.31 -10.06
CA GLU A 130 4.95 1.14 -8.87
C GLU A 130 4.20 0.57 -7.68
N ILE A 131 2.93 0.18 -7.85
CA ILE A 131 2.12 -0.41 -6.77
C ILE A 131 2.77 -1.67 -6.23
N ILE A 132 3.24 -2.56 -7.12
CA ILE A 132 3.89 -3.82 -6.72
C ILE A 132 5.22 -3.54 -6.03
N ALA A 133 6.01 -2.59 -6.53
CA ALA A 133 7.27 -2.20 -5.90
C ALA A 133 7.04 -1.63 -4.49
N ASP A 134 6.07 -0.74 -4.32
CA ASP A 134 5.70 -0.15 -3.03
C ASP A 134 5.21 -1.23 -2.04
N CYS A 135 4.40 -2.18 -2.49
CA CYS A 135 3.96 -3.31 -1.68
C CYS A 135 5.13 -4.20 -1.24
N LYS A 136 6.05 -4.54 -2.15
CA LYS A 136 7.25 -5.33 -1.83
C LYS A 136 8.14 -4.60 -0.83
N ALA A 137 8.39 -3.31 -1.04
CA ALA A 137 9.19 -2.49 -0.13
C ALA A 137 8.59 -2.45 1.29
N ARG A 138 7.27 -2.23 1.40
CA ARG A 138 6.55 -2.26 2.68
C ARG A 138 6.63 -3.63 3.35
N MET A 139 6.44 -4.71 2.60
CA MET A 139 6.54 -6.07 3.14
C MET A 139 7.95 -6.35 3.65
N SER A 140 8.99 -6.00 2.88
CA SER A 140 10.38 -6.16 3.30
C SER A 140 10.72 -5.32 4.54
N PHE A 141 10.17 -4.11 4.66
CA PHE A 141 10.32 -3.29 5.86
C PHE A 141 9.72 -3.96 7.11
N VAL A 142 8.49 -4.48 7.00
CA VAL A 142 7.82 -5.21 8.09
C VAL A 142 8.60 -6.47 8.45
N GLN A 143 9.03 -7.24 7.45
CA GLN A 143 9.82 -8.46 7.66
C GLN A 143 11.14 -8.17 8.39
N LYS A 144 11.86 -7.10 8.01
CA LYS A 144 13.09 -6.68 8.70
C LYS A 144 12.83 -6.33 10.16
N HIS A 145 11.74 -5.63 10.46
CA HIS A 145 11.37 -5.30 11.85
C HIS A 145 10.98 -6.55 12.64
N LEU A 146 10.24 -7.48 12.05
CA LEU A 146 9.89 -8.73 12.72
C LEU A 146 11.13 -9.57 13.01
N ASN A 147 12.03 -9.75 12.03
CA ASN A 147 13.27 -10.49 12.22
C ASN A 147 14.22 -9.82 13.23
N ALA A 148 14.29 -8.50 13.26
CA ALA A 148 15.05 -7.77 14.27
C ALA A 148 14.48 -7.97 15.69
N ASN A 149 13.17 -8.16 15.82
CA ASN A 149 12.51 -8.43 17.10
C ASN A 149 12.56 -9.92 17.52
N VAL A 150 12.75 -10.83 16.56
CA VAL A 150 13.07 -12.24 16.83
C VAL A 150 14.57 -12.34 17.05
N ASP A 151 15.01 -11.84 18.21
CA ASP A 151 16.38 -11.99 18.68
C ASP A 151 16.70 -13.48 18.80
N THR A 152 17.43 -14.01 17.82
CA THR A 152 17.63 -15.45 17.64
C THR A 152 18.35 -16.05 18.85
N GLU A 153 19.24 -15.27 19.50
CA GLU A 153 19.87 -15.67 20.77
C GLU A 153 18.87 -15.82 21.91
N ARG A 154 17.87 -14.93 22.02
CA ARG A 154 16.84 -15.03 23.06
C ARG A 154 15.87 -16.16 22.79
N SER A 155 15.48 -16.36 21.54
CA SER A 155 14.64 -17.50 21.14
C SER A 155 15.37 -18.83 21.36
N PHE A 156 16.67 -18.89 21.09
CA PHE A 156 17.50 -20.08 21.32
C PHE A 156 17.75 -20.34 22.80
N LYS A 157 18.08 -19.32 23.61
CA LYS A 157 18.16 -19.42 25.07
C LYS A 157 16.83 -19.83 25.70
N TYR A 158 15.71 -19.31 25.20
CA TYR A 158 14.37 -19.71 25.64
C TYR A 158 14.11 -21.18 25.31
N LEU A 159 14.39 -21.63 24.09
CA LEU A 159 14.25 -23.03 23.69
C LEU A 159 15.15 -23.96 24.53
N GLN A 160 16.42 -23.60 24.75
CA GLN A 160 17.35 -24.35 25.60
C GLN A 160 16.86 -24.42 27.05
N THR A 161 16.34 -23.33 27.61
CA THR A 161 15.88 -23.29 29.00
C THR A 161 14.56 -24.06 29.18
N THR A 162 13.58 -23.85 28.29
CA THR A 162 12.25 -24.46 28.40
C THR A 162 12.24 -25.94 28.03
N TYR A 163 13.06 -26.36 27.05
CA TYR A 163 13.17 -27.75 26.62
C TYR A 163 14.47 -28.42 27.09
N ALA A 164 15.14 -27.88 28.11
CA ALA A 164 16.39 -28.41 28.69
C ALA A 164 16.32 -29.92 28.97
N ARG A 165 15.17 -30.39 29.47
CA ARG A 165 14.91 -31.81 29.78
C ARG A 165 14.94 -32.72 28.55
N TYR A 166 14.60 -32.20 27.37
CA TYR A 166 14.51 -32.97 26.11
C TYR A 166 15.72 -32.74 25.19
N LEU A 167 16.38 -31.59 25.30
CA LEU A 167 17.49 -31.22 24.42
C LEU A 167 18.82 -31.86 24.85
N GLY A 168 19.06 -32.14 26.13
CA GLY A 168 20.28 -32.82 26.59
C GLY A 168 21.58 -32.22 26.01
N ASP A 169 22.68 -32.98 26.04
CA ASP A 169 24.05 -32.55 25.70
C ASP A 169 24.31 -32.43 24.18
N LEU A 170 23.34 -31.96 23.40
CA LEU A 170 23.52 -31.69 21.98
C LEU A 170 24.18 -30.32 21.80
N SER A 171 25.51 -30.30 21.98
CA SER A 171 26.35 -29.26 21.41
C SER A 171 26.32 -29.40 19.89
N VAL A 172 25.62 -28.49 19.21
CA VAL A 172 25.75 -28.37 17.76
C VAL A 172 27.11 -27.76 17.52
N ILE A 173 28.02 -28.55 16.95
CA ILE A 173 29.31 -28.10 16.46
C ILE A 173 29.03 -27.03 15.40
N SER A 174 29.29 -25.77 15.72
CA SER A 174 29.51 -24.77 14.68
C SER A 174 30.84 -25.11 14.03
N GLU A 175 30.80 -25.63 12.81
CA GLU A 175 31.98 -25.64 11.95
C GLU A 175 32.34 -24.19 11.67
N ASP A 176 33.23 -23.63 12.49
CA ASP A 176 33.82 -22.32 12.26
C ASP A 176 34.69 -22.41 11.00
N GLU A 177 34.29 -21.65 9.98
CA GLU A 177 35.13 -21.23 8.86
C GLU A 177 36.42 -20.60 9.41
N SER A 178 37.48 -21.39 9.49
CA SER A 178 38.85 -20.93 9.72
C SER A 178 39.72 -21.27 8.51
N GLU A 179 39.39 -20.66 7.38
CA GLU A 179 40.40 -20.34 6.37
C GLU A 179 40.22 -18.89 5.94
N MET A 180 40.96 -17.99 6.59
CA MET A 180 41.73 -16.93 5.94
C MET A 180 42.30 -15.98 6.99
N GLY A 181 43.62 -15.79 6.98
CA GLY A 181 44.25 -14.62 7.63
C GLY A 181 45.60 -14.88 8.28
N ASP A 182 46.58 -15.26 7.48
CA ASP A 182 47.95 -14.74 7.47
C ASP A 182 48.45 -13.94 8.70
N SER A 183 49.47 -14.46 9.38
CA SER A 183 50.76 -13.78 9.65
C SER A 183 51.45 -14.31 10.90
N GLU A 184 52.70 -14.74 10.74
CA GLU A 184 53.80 -14.51 11.69
C GLU A 184 55.10 -14.73 10.90
N ALA A 185 55.82 -13.67 10.54
CA ALA A 185 56.76 -12.91 11.36
C ALA A 185 58.19 -13.33 11.00
N GLY A 186 58.97 -12.38 10.50
CA GLY A 186 60.37 -12.59 10.23
C GLY A 186 61.17 -12.64 11.53
N GLU A 187 62.27 -13.39 11.50
CA GLU A 187 63.48 -13.03 12.24
C GLU A 187 64.71 -13.59 11.51
N ALA A 188 65.79 -12.82 11.60
CA ALA A 188 67.01 -12.86 10.79
C ALA A 188 68.01 -13.94 11.23
N ALA A 189 68.94 -14.31 10.33
CA ALA A 189 70.37 -14.48 10.63
C ALA A 189 71.22 -14.70 9.36
N GLU A 190 72.27 -13.88 9.26
CA GLU A 190 73.54 -14.01 8.52
C GLU A 190 73.61 -13.84 6.99
#